data_AF-A0AAD6EGE5-F1
#
_entry.id   AF-A0AAD6EGE5-F1
#
_cell.length_a   1.000
_cell.length_b   1.000
_cell.length_c   1.000
_cell.angle_alpha   90.00
_cell.angle_beta   90.00
_cell.angle_gamma   90.00
#
_symmetry.space_group_name_H-M   'P 1'
#
loop_
_entity.id
_entity.type
_entity.pdbx_description
1 polymer ?
#
loop_
_entity_poly.entity_id
_entity_poly.type
_entity_poly.pdbx_seq_one_letter_code
_entity_poly.pdbx_strand_id
1 'polypeptide(L)'
;MRVQASPFVTRKHHIPDPCDDGDGYCWVSVILLPDARNGTHSDEAIMLFVIRKCKDGQTAMTHQPLHGLGDHCISLPVKWNTPRQNLRTVRHQAAVLASWWLVQVRQNRVTLDQEMIFDNRTMGEFKNMLDVIPHEWENPEYSG
;
A
#
# COMPACT_ATOMS: atom_id res chain seq x y z
N MET A 1 18.05 5.94 5.21
CA MET A 1 17.04 4.87 5.07
C MET A 1 15.91 5.47 4.25
N ARG A 2 15.58 4.90 3.09
CA ARG A 2 14.54 5.46 2.20
C ARG A 2 13.24 4.75 2.52
N VAL A 3 12.36 5.44 3.23
CA VAL A 3 10.99 5.00 3.46
C VAL A 3 10.19 5.41 2.23
N GLN A 4 9.24 4.61 1.75
CA GLN A 4 8.33 5.01 0.67
C GLN A 4 6.94 5.34 1.27
N ALA A 5 6.17 6.21 0.63
CA ALA A 5 4.81 6.51 1.08
C ALA A 5 3.89 5.38 0.62
N SER A 6 2.99 4.97 1.51
CA SER A 6 1.94 4.01 1.20
C SER A 6 0.77 4.72 0.51
N PRO A 7 0.00 4.02 -0.36
CA PRO A 7 -1.26 4.52 -0.89
C PRO A 7 -2.33 4.78 0.18
N PHE A 8 -2.12 4.30 1.40
CA PHE A 8 -2.97 4.55 2.55
C PHE A 8 -2.48 5.79 3.30
N VAL A 9 -3.38 6.74 3.53
CA VAL A 9 -3.07 7.98 4.22
C VAL A 9 -4.01 8.18 5.39
N THR A 10 -3.49 8.76 6.47
CA THR A 10 -4.33 9.29 7.55
C THR A 10 -4.74 10.72 7.19
N ARG A 11 -5.68 11.31 7.93
CA ARG A 11 -6.10 12.71 7.71
C ARG A 11 -4.97 13.75 7.82
N LYS A 12 -3.83 13.39 8.42
CA LYS A 12 -2.75 14.32 8.71
C LYS A 12 -1.43 13.94 8.03
N HIS A 13 -1.20 12.65 7.76
CA HIS A 13 0.12 12.16 7.33
C HIS A 13 0.02 10.95 6.40
N HIS A 14 1.01 10.81 5.51
CA HIS A 14 1.24 9.58 4.75
C HIS A 14 1.72 8.46 5.67
N ILE A 15 1.19 7.27 5.46
CA ILE A 15 1.66 6.08 6.16
C ILE A 15 2.92 5.60 5.45
N PRO A 16 4.01 5.32 6.17
CA PRO A 16 5.21 4.79 5.56
C PRO A 16 5.04 3.31 5.24
N ASP A 17 5.47 2.93 4.04
CA ASP A 17 5.66 1.54 3.68
C ASP A 17 6.83 0.93 4.47
N PRO A 18 6.79 -0.40 4.75
CA PRO A 18 7.92 -1.08 5.36
C PRO A 18 9.18 -0.90 4.52
N CYS A 19 10.32 -0.73 5.20
CA CYS A 19 11.59 -0.41 4.56
C CYS A 19 11.92 -1.43 3.45
N ASP A 20 12.22 -0.91 2.26
CA ASP A 20 12.51 -1.68 1.06
C ASP A 20 14.01 -2.03 0.98
N ASP A 21 14.51 -2.80 1.95
CA ASP A 21 15.83 -3.43 1.84
C ASP A 21 15.79 -4.73 1.01
N GLY A 22 14.66 -5.00 0.33
CA GLY A 22 14.52 -6.01 -0.73
C GLY A 22 14.39 -7.47 -0.26
N ASP A 23 14.80 -7.80 0.97
CA ASP A 23 14.89 -9.20 1.41
C ASP A 23 13.76 -9.64 2.35
N GLY A 24 13.06 -8.70 2.99
CA GLY A 24 12.04 -9.01 3.99
C GLY A 24 10.62 -9.26 3.44
N TYR A 25 10.28 -8.74 2.26
CA TYR A 25 8.90 -8.64 1.79
C TYR A 25 8.70 -9.08 0.34
N CYS A 26 7.49 -9.54 0.06
CA CYS A 26 6.92 -9.68 -1.28
C CYS A 26 5.81 -8.63 -1.42
N TRP A 27 5.87 -7.85 -2.49
CA TRP A 27 4.85 -6.86 -2.79
C TRP A 27 3.80 -7.47 -3.70
N VAL A 28 2.58 -7.62 -3.18
CA VAL A 28 1.43 -8.08 -3.95
C VAL A 28 0.68 -6.87 -4.47
N SER A 29 0.79 -6.62 -5.77
CA SER A 29 0.20 -5.44 -6.41
C SER A 29 -1.06 -5.80 -7.21
N VAL A 30 -2.12 -5.03 -7.00
CA VAL A 30 -3.34 -5.07 -7.81
C VAL A 30 -3.36 -3.83 -8.70
N ILE A 31 -3.24 -4.05 -10.01
CA ILE A 31 -3.33 -2.97 -11.01
C ILE A 31 -4.77 -2.49 -11.06
N LEU A 32 -4.95 -1.18 -10.94
CA LEU A 32 -6.22 -0.49 -11.02
C LEU A 32 -6.28 0.17 -12.39
N LEU A 33 -7.37 -0.08 -13.12
CA LEU A 33 -7.54 0.53 -14.43
C LEU A 33 -7.79 2.03 -14.26
N PRO A 34 -7.29 2.89 -15.16
CA PRO A 34 -7.51 4.33 -15.11
C PRO A 34 -8.99 4.73 -14.98
N ASP A 35 -9.90 3.94 -15.52
CA ASP A 35 -11.35 4.19 -15.40
C ASP A 35 -11.85 4.14 -13.95
N ALA A 36 -11.13 3.48 -13.04
CA ALA A 36 -11.45 3.46 -11.62
C ALA A 36 -11.16 4.79 -10.90
N ARG A 37 -10.40 5.70 -11.53
CA ARG A 37 -10.08 7.06 -11.06
C ARG A 37 -11.31 7.98 -11.01
N ASN A 38 -12.34 7.71 -11.82
CA ASN A 38 -13.40 8.67 -12.12
C ASN A 38 -14.42 8.83 -10.99
N GLY A 39 -14.05 9.23 -9.78
CA GLY A 39 -14.95 9.72 -8.71
C GLY A 39 -16.17 8.85 -8.37
N THR A 40 -16.21 7.62 -8.87
CA THR A 40 -17.38 6.73 -8.96
C THR A 40 -17.22 5.56 -7.99
N HIS A 41 -16.02 5.37 -7.47
CA HIS A 41 -15.69 4.33 -6.52
C HIS A 41 -15.16 4.95 -5.24
N SER A 42 -15.85 4.68 -4.13
CA SER A 42 -15.35 4.98 -2.80
C SER A 42 -14.08 4.16 -2.51
N ASP A 43 -13.27 4.61 -1.57
CA ASP A 43 -12.12 3.84 -1.07
C ASP A 43 -12.53 2.42 -0.65
N GLU A 44 -13.73 2.27 -0.07
CA GLU A 44 -14.31 0.98 0.26
C GLU A 44 -14.53 0.10 -0.99
N ALA A 45 -15.08 0.65 -2.07
CA ALA A 45 -15.30 -0.10 -3.31
C ALA A 45 -13.97 -0.55 -3.95
N ILE A 46 -12.96 0.33 -3.94
CA ILE A 46 -11.60 0.01 -4.41
C ILE A 46 -11.00 -1.12 -3.56
N MET A 47 -11.10 -1.04 -2.24
CA MET A 47 -10.56 -2.07 -1.35
C MET A 47 -11.28 -3.41 -1.50
N LEU A 48 -12.60 -3.42 -1.69
CA LEU A 48 -13.35 -4.65 -2.01
C LEU A 48 -12.87 -5.28 -3.32
N PHE A 49 -12.57 -4.46 -4.33
CA PHE A 49 -11.99 -4.92 -5.59
C PHE A 49 -10.59 -5.53 -5.38
N VAL A 50 -9.71 -4.85 -4.63
CA VAL A 50 -8.37 -5.35 -4.29
C VAL A 50 -8.45 -6.72 -3.60
N ILE A 51 -9.30 -6.86 -2.58
CA ILE A 51 -9.49 -8.13 -1.85
C ILE A 51 -9.89 -9.24 -2.82
N ARG A 52 -10.83 -8.97 -3.73
CA ARG A 52 -11.27 -9.94 -4.74
C ARG A 52 -10.13 -10.35 -5.66
N LYS A 53 -9.36 -9.39 -6.19
CA LYS A 53 -8.22 -9.66 -7.08
C LYS A 53 -7.13 -10.49 -6.40
N CYS A 54 -6.84 -10.22 -5.12
CA CYS A 54 -5.93 -11.05 -4.33
C CYS A 54 -6.42 -12.49 -4.19
N LYS A 55 -7.72 -12.69 -3.90
CA LYS A 55 -8.33 -14.02 -3.77
C LYS A 55 -8.35 -14.78 -5.09
N ASP A 56 -8.63 -14.09 -6.19
CA ASP A 56 -8.72 -14.66 -7.54
C ASP A 56 -7.33 -14.91 -8.17
N GLY A 57 -6.24 -14.54 -7.50
CA GLY A 57 -4.88 -14.73 -7.99
C GLY A 57 -4.42 -13.71 -9.03
N GLN A 58 -5.21 -12.67 -9.28
CA GLN A 58 -5.00 -11.66 -10.31
C GLN A 58 -4.13 -10.50 -9.79
N THR A 59 -2.88 -10.82 -9.45
CA THR A 59 -1.94 -9.90 -8.80
C THR A 59 -0.55 -10.02 -9.43
N ALA A 60 0.18 -8.90 -9.51
CA ALA A 60 1.63 -8.91 -9.70
C ALA A 60 2.33 -9.16 -8.36
N MET A 61 3.46 -9.88 -8.37
CA MET A 61 4.28 -10.13 -7.19
C MET A 61 5.71 -9.68 -7.49
N THR A 62 6.20 -8.71 -6.73
CA THR A 62 7.47 -8.02 -6.97
C THR A 62 8.28 -7.88 -5.68
N HIS A 63 9.56 -7.50 -5.83
CA HIS A 63 10.46 -7.24 -4.70
C HIS A 63 10.30 -5.83 -4.12
N GLN A 64 9.70 -4.91 -4.89
CA GLN A 64 9.45 -3.52 -4.50
C GLN A 64 8.00 -3.13 -4.84
N PRO A 65 7.42 -2.11 -4.19
CA PRO A 65 6.06 -1.65 -4.48
C PRO A 65 5.95 -1.02 -5.88
N LEU A 66 4.96 -1.44 -6.67
CA LEU A 66 4.74 -0.90 -8.01
C LEU A 66 4.19 0.54 -8.00
N HIS A 67 3.40 0.90 -6.99
CA HIS A 67 2.91 2.29 -6.86
C HIS A 67 4.07 3.28 -6.68
N GLY A 68 5.18 2.83 -6.08
CA GLY A 68 6.41 3.61 -5.96
C GLY A 68 7.13 3.85 -7.27
N LEU A 69 6.82 3.05 -8.30
CA LEU A 69 7.36 3.17 -9.65
C LEU A 69 6.45 3.98 -10.56
N GLY A 70 5.31 4.47 -10.05
CA GLY A 70 4.30 5.22 -10.79
C GLY A 70 3.24 4.36 -11.47
N ASP A 71 3.17 3.05 -11.18
CA ASP A 71 2.09 2.20 -11.69
C ASP A 71 0.76 2.49 -10.97
N HIS A 72 -0.34 2.51 -11.72
CA HIS A 72 -1.68 2.68 -11.16
C HIS A 72 -2.12 1.44 -10.39
N CYS A 73 -1.79 1.36 -9.10
CA CYS A 73 -2.02 0.16 -8.33
C CYS A 73 -2.06 0.40 -6.83
N ILE A 74 -2.50 -0.62 -6.11
CA ILE A 74 -2.27 -0.75 -4.66
C ILE A 74 -1.30 -1.92 -4.48
N SER A 75 -0.14 -1.65 -3.87
CA SER A 75 0.84 -2.68 -3.51
C SER A 75 0.75 -2.98 -2.02
N LEU A 76 0.63 -4.25 -1.68
CA LEU A 76 0.48 -4.74 -0.32
C LEU A 76 1.73 -5.50 0.09
N PRO A 77 2.44 -5.06 1.15
CA PRO A 77 3.63 -5.75 1.61
C PRO A 77 3.26 -7.03 2.37
N VAL A 78 3.84 -8.16 1.97
CA VAL A 78 3.70 -9.45 2.65
C VAL A 78 5.07 -9.94 3.06
N LYS A 79 5.31 -10.09 4.37
CA LYS A 79 6.61 -10.54 4.88
C LYS A 79 6.91 -11.96 4.43
N TRP A 80 8.13 -12.23 3.97
CA TRP A 80 8.58 -13.59 3.73
C TRP A 80 8.77 -14.33 5.06
N ASN A 81 8.22 -15.54 5.13
CA ASN A 81 8.50 -16.48 6.21
C ASN A 81 9.78 -17.28 5.92
N THR A 82 10.34 -17.89 6.97
CA THR A 82 11.43 -18.86 6.89
C THR A 82 10.93 -20.21 7.45
N PRO A 83 10.79 -21.26 6.62
CA PRO A 83 11.07 -21.33 5.19
C PRO A 83 10.09 -20.49 4.35
N ARG A 84 10.49 -20.15 3.12
CA ARG A 84 9.66 -19.34 2.20
C ARG A 84 8.33 -20.05 1.95
N GLN A 85 7.25 -19.30 2.19
CA GLN A 85 5.90 -19.74 1.89
C GLN A 85 5.61 -19.76 0.39
N ASN A 86 4.70 -20.63 -0.04
CA ASN A 86 4.29 -20.68 -1.45
C ASN A 86 3.49 -19.42 -1.85
N LEU A 87 3.45 -19.13 -3.16
CA LEU A 87 2.79 -17.93 -3.70
C LEU A 87 1.29 -17.85 -3.41
N ARG A 88 0.60 -19.00 -3.25
CA ARG A 88 -0.81 -19.03 -2.86
C ARG A 88 -1.00 -18.49 -1.44
N THR A 89 -0.10 -18.84 -0.53
CA THR A 89 -0.09 -18.35 0.85
C THR A 89 0.19 -16.86 0.90
N VAL A 90 1.14 -16.37 0.10
CA VAL A 90 1.44 -14.93 -0.03
C VAL A 90 0.20 -14.14 -0.45
N ARG A 91 -0.49 -14.59 -1.51
CA ARG A 91 -1.72 -13.91 -1.98
C ARG A 91 -2.84 -13.95 -0.96
N HIS A 92 -2.97 -15.06 -0.22
CA HIS A 92 -3.95 -15.17 0.86
C HIS A 92 -3.65 -14.15 1.97
N GLN A 93 -2.40 -14.01 2.38
CA GLN A 93 -1.98 -13.00 3.36
C GLN A 93 -2.23 -11.58 2.85
N ALA A 94 -1.96 -11.30 1.57
CA ALA A 94 -2.30 -10.00 0.97
C ALA A 94 -3.82 -9.73 1.02
N ALA A 95 -4.67 -10.72 0.74
CA ALA A 95 -6.12 -10.56 0.86
C ALA A 95 -6.56 -10.29 2.32
N VAL A 96 -5.91 -10.91 3.29
CA VAL A 96 -6.14 -10.64 4.72
C VAL A 96 -5.72 -9.22 5.08
N LEU A 97 -4.54 -8.78 4.64
CA LEU A 97 -4.05 -7.41 4.85
C LEU A 97 -4.99 -6.37 4.19
N ALA A 98 -5.42 -6.60 2.96
CA ALA A 98 -6.39 -5.75 2.28
C ALA A 98 -7.72 -5.67 3.04
N SER A 99 -8.16 -6.78 3.65
CA SER A 99 -9.37 -6.80 4.49
C SER A 99 -9.19 -5.98 5.76
N TRP A 100 -8.01 -6.01 6.37
CA TRP A 100 -7.69 -5.17 7.52
C TRP A 100 -7.71 -3.67 7.16
N TRP A 101 -7.13 -3.31 6.01
CA TRP A 101 -7.17 -1.94 5.50
C TRP A 101 -8.60 -1.46 5.22
N LEU A 102 -9.44 -2.31 4.63
CA LEU A 102 -10.86 -2.01 4.44
C LEU A 102 -11.58 -1.68 5.76
N VAL A 103 -11.24 -2.38 6.85
CA VAL A 103 -11.79 -2.06 8.18
C VAL A 103 -11.36 -0.66 8.62
N GLN A 104 -10.09 -0.28 8.41
CA GLN A 104 -9.62 1.07 8.76
C GLN A 104 -10.30 2.16 7.92
N VAL A 105 -10.52 1.91 6.62
CA VAL A 105 -11.27 2.80 5.71
C VAL A 105 -12.70 2.99 6.20
N ARG A 106 -13.42 1.89 6.48
CA ARG A 106 -14.81 1.96 7.00
C ARG A 106 -14.93 2.68 8.33
N GLN A 107 -13.87 2.67 9.13
CA GLN A 107 -13.79 3.39 10.40
C GLN A 107 -13.34 4.85 10.23
N ASN A 108 -13.16 5.33 9.00
CA ASN A 108 -12.65 6.67 8.67
C ASN A 108 -11.29 7.00 9.33
N ARG A 109 -10.50 5.97 9.65
CA ARG A 109 -9.15 6.12 10.21
C ARG A 109 -8.12 6.42 9.13
N VAL A 110 -8.34 5.86 7.95
CA VAL A 110 -7.51 6.07 6.76
C VAL A 110 -8.38 6.28 5.53
N THR A 111 -7.81 6.93 4.54
CA THR A 111 -8.34 7.04 3.18
C THR A 111 -7.26 6.57 2.21
N LEU A 112 -7.65 6.36 0.95
CA LEU A 112 -6.69 6.14 -0.13
C LEU A 112 -6.25 7.48 -0.71
N ASP A 113 -4.95 7.61 -0.94
CA ASP A 113 -4.44 8.69 -1.77
C ASP A 113 -4.71 8.37 -3.24
N GLN A 114 -5.83 8.89 -3.73
CA GLN A 114 -6.31 8.69 -5.09
C GLN A 114 -5.33 9.28 -6.12
N GLU A 115 -4.61 10.35 -5.78
CA GLU A 115 -3.63 10.95 -6.68
C GLU A 115 -2.41 10.03 -6.83
N MET A 116 -1.93 9.47 -5.72
CA MET A 116 -0.88 8.45 -5.72
C MET A 116 -1.25 7.20 -6.53
N ILE A 117 -2.51 6.79 -6.46
CA ILE A 117 -2.98 5.57 -7.12
C ILE A 117 -3.26 5.78 -8.60
N PHE A 118 -3.77 6.95 -9.01
CA PHE A 118 -4.35 7.12 -10.34
C PHE A 118 -3.74 8.23 -11.20
N ASP A 119 -2.95 9.14 -10.63
CA ASP A 119 -2.30 10.18 -11.43
C ASP A 119 -0.95 9.73 -11.95
N ASN A 120 -0.62 10.16 -13.17
CA ASN A 120 0.70 9.96 -13.78
C ASN A 120 1.70 10.90 -13.10
N ARG A 121 2.17 10.52 -11.91
CA ARG A 121 3.20 11.27 -11.20
C ARG A 121 4.60 10.85 -11.61
N THR A 122 5.52 11.82 -11.62
CA THR A 122 6.93 11.51 -11.86
C THR A 122 7.57 11.02 -10.57
N MET A 123 8.46 10.03 -10.67
CA MET A 123 9.25 9.45 -9.55
C MET A 123 9.90 10.48 -8.60
N GLY A 124 10.05 11.75 -9.00
CA GLY A 124 10.56 12.83 -8.15
C GLY A 124 9.58 13.30 -7.08
N GLU A 125 8.27 13.22 -7.33
CA GLU A 125 7.24 13.73 -6.41
C GLU A 125 7.06 12.82 -5.19
N PHE A 126 7.16 11.50 -5.37
CA PHE A 126 7.17 10.54 -4.25
C PHE A 126 8.39 10.70 -3.36
N LYS A 127 9.57 10.99 -3.92
CA LYS A 127 10.81 11.17 -3.13
C LYS A 127 10.70 12.33 -2.14
N ASN A 128 9.96 13.37 -2.47
CA ASN A 128 9.79 14.56 -1.62
C ASN A 128 8.71 14.39 -0.53
N MET A 129 7.85 13.36 -0.60
CA MET A 129 6.78 13.12 0.39
C MET A 129 7.29 12.50 1.69
N LEU A 130 8.55 12.07 1.73
CA LEU A 130 9.13 11.30 2.86
C LEU A 130 10.25 12.05 3.58
N ASP A 131 10.56 13.28 3.15
CA ASP A 131 11.53 14.14 3.83
C ASP A 131 10.92 14.84 5.07
N VAL A 132 9.62 14.64 5.33
CA VAL A 132 8.96 15.11 6.56
C VAL A 132 8.70 13.90 7.45
N ILE A 133 9.67 13.59 8.31
CA ILE A 133 9.41 12.76 9.49
C ILE A 133 8.40 13.56 10.34
N PRO A 134 7.17 13.07 10.59
CA PRO A 134 6.23 13.77 11.45
C PRO A 134 6.87 13.94 12.83
N HIS A 135 6.87 15.17 13.33
CA HIS A 135 7.57 15.55 14.57
C HIS A 135 7.10 14.70 15.78
N GLU A 136 5.89 14.13 15.69
CA GLU A 136 5.30 13.26 16.69
C GLU A 136 6.04 11.91 16.85
N TRP A 137 6.86 11.50 15.88
CA TRP A 137 7.61 10.24 15.95
C TRP A 137 8.91 10.33 16.76
N GLU A 138 9.36 11.55 17.07
CA GLU A 138 10.46 11.81 18.01
C GLU A 138 9.97 12.05 19.44
N ASN A 139 8.67 11.89 19.71
CA ASN A 139 8.14 12.06 21.06
C ASN A 139 8.47 10.82 21.93
N PRO A 140 9.31 10.95 22.98
CA PRO A 140 9.78 9.82 23.79
C PRO A 140 8.66 9.08 24.53
N GLU A 141 7.44 9.64 24.60
CA GLU A 141 6.28 9.00 25.23
C GLU A 141 5.74 7.78 24.47
N TYR A 142 6.12 7.59 23.20
CA TYR A 142 5.67 6.45 22.38
C TYR A 142 6.75 5.39 22.13
N SER A 143 7.91 5.50 22.81
CA SER A 143 9.02 4.51 22.74
C SER A 143 9.09 3.61 23.99
N GLY A 144 7.97 3.41 24.68
CA GLY A 144 7.85 2.48 25.81
C GLY A 144 7.63 1.04 25.39
#